data_AF-A0A7I8MGU1-F1
#
_entry.id   AF-A0A7I8MGU1-F1
#
_cell.length_a   1.000
_cell.length_b   1.000
_cell.length_c   1.000
_cell.angle_alpha   90.00
_cell.angle_beta   90.00
_cell.angle_gamma   90.00
#
_symmetry.space_group_name_H-M   'P 1'
#
loop_
_entity.id
_entity.type
_entity.pdbx_description
1 polymer ?
#
loop_
_entity_poly.entity_id
_entity_poly.type
_entity_poly.pdbx_seq_one_letter_code
_entity_poly.pdbx_strand_id
1 'polypeptide(L)'
;MDKIKSEQLDQLATLQDLEVEMRRLRQQLEIEPAALIALVAQSDEKQTQSDECRRRSEELKKEYRSQESDTLHNLDLIKKSQAKLRSVKTNKEYQSLLKEIDEIEKKIR
;
A
#
# COMPACT_ATOMS: atom_id res chain seq x y z
N MET A 1 -46.95 -4.84 -61.47
CA MET A 1 -46.37 -5.87 -60.60
C MET A 1 -44.88 -5.63 -60.32
N ASP A 2 -44.10 -5.12 -61.28
CA ASP A 2 -42.65 -4.93 -61.09
C ASP A 2 -42.27 -3.82 -60.10
N LYS A 3 -43.04 -2.72 -60.01
CA LYS A 3 -42.81 -1.66 -59.00
C LYS A 3 -42.97 -2.15 -57.55
N ILE A 4 -43.97 -3.01 -57.31
CA ILE A 4 -44.25 -3.57 -55.98
C ILE A 4 -43.10 -4.50 -55.54
N LYS A 5 -42.52 -5.25 -56.48
CA LYS A 5 -41.34 -6.09 -56.21
C LYS A 5 -40.09 -5.26 -55.90
N SER A 6 -39.92 -4.11 -56.57
CA SER A 6 -38.82 -3.18 -56.30
C SER A 6 -38.91 -2.57 -54.90
N GLU A 7 -40.09 -2.05 -54.51
CA GLU A 7 -40.30 -1.49 -53.17
C GLU A 7 -40.10 -2.53 -52.06
N GLN A 8 -40.52 -3.77 -52.28
CA GLN A 8 -40.30 -4.87 -51.34
C GLN A 8 -38.82 -5.24 -51.20
N LEU A 9 -38.03 -5.13 -52.28
CA LEU A 9 -36.59 -5.34 -52.24
C LEU A 9 -35.86 -4.21 -51.51
N ASP A 10 -36.29 -2.96 -51.70
CA ASP A 10 -35.72 -1.82 -50.98
C ASP A 10 -36.03 -1.90 -49.46
N GLN A 11 -37.25 -2.32 -49.11
CA GLN A 11 -37.62 -2.59 -47.71
C GLN A 11 -36.79 -3.74 -47.12
N LEU A 12 -36.54 -4.80 -47.88
CA LEU A 12 -35.72 -5.93 -47.45
C LEU A 12 -34.25 -5.53 -47.27
N ALA A 13 -33.70 -4.68 -48.15
CA ALA A 13 -32.36 -4.14 -48.01
C ALA A 13 -32.24 -3.29 -46.74
N THR A 14 -33.22 -2.41 -46.50
CA THR A 14 -33.26 -1.58 -45.29
C THR A 14 -33.34 -2.44 -44.02
N LEU A 15 -34.13 -3.52 -44.05
CA LEU A 15 -34.22 -4.46 -42.93
C LEU A 15 -32.89 -5.18 -42.68
N GLN A 16 -32.22 -5.62 -43.74
CA GLN A 16 -30.91 -6.28 -43.63
C GLN A 16 -29.84 -5.33 -43.06
N ASP A 17 -29.83 -4.07 -43.49
CA ASP A 17 -28.92 -3.06 -42.94
C ASP A 17 -29.17 -2.86 -41.44
N LEU A 18 -30.45 -2.76 -41.03
CA LEU A 18 -30.82 -2.65 -39.62
C LEU A 18 -30.38 -3.89 -38.81
N GLU A 19 -30.53 -5.09 -39.38
CA GLU A 19 -30.09 -6.34 -38.75
C GLU A 19 -28.56 -6.42 -38.61
N VAL A 20 -27.81 -5.88 -39.56
CA VAL A 20 -26.35 -5.79 -39.49
C VAL A 20 -25.94 -4.80 -38.40
N GLU A 21 -26.56 -3.62 -38.32
CA GLU A 21 -26.31 -2.66 -37.26
C GLU A 21 -26.66 -3.21 -35.88
N MET A 22 -27.81 -3.89 -35.73
CA MET A 22 -28.19 -4.54 -34.49
C MET A 22 -27.17 -5.60 -34.04
N ARG A 23 -26.66 -6.41 -34.96
CA ARG A 23 -25.61 -7.40 -34.64
C ARG A 23 -24.32 -6.72 -34.19
N ARG A 24 -23.91 -5.64 -34.86
CA ARG A 24 -22.72 -4.87 -34.48
C ARG A 24 -22.87 -4.26 -33.08
N LEU A 25 -24.01 -3.64 -32.79
CA LEU A 25 -24.28 -3.06 -31.46
C LEU A 25 -24.30 -4.12 -30.37
N ARG A 26 -24.89 -5.29 -30.63
CA ARG A 26 -24.86 -6.42 -29.67
C ARG A 26 -23.44 -6.92 -29.40
N GLN A 27 -22.61 -7.06 -30.43
CA GLN A 27 -21.20 -7.44 -30.24
C GLN A 27 -20.43 -6.40 -29.42
N GLN A 28 -20.66 -5.11 -29.67
CA GLN A 28 -20.03 -4.05 -28.87
C GLN A 28 -20.47 -4.13 -27.40
N LEU A 29 -21.76 -4.36 -27.16
CA LEU A 29 -22.33 -4.54 -25.82
C LEU A 29 -21.80 -5.79 -25.08
N GLU A 30 -21.39 -6.84 -25.80
CA GLU A 30 -20.80 -8.04 -25.20
C GLU A 30 -19.30 -7.95 -24.92
N ILE A 31 -18.56 -7.12 -25.66
CA ILE A 31 -17.10 -6.96 -25.49
C ILE A 31 -16.78 -5.97 -24.36
N GLU A 32 -17.60 -4.93 -24.19
CA GLU A 32 -17.44 -3.88 -23.19
C GLU A 32 -17.45 -4.35 -21.70
N PRO A 33 -18.29 -5.33 -21.29
CA PRO A 33 -18.36 -5.80 -19.91
C PRO A 33 -17.09 -6.54 -19.46
N ALA A 34 -16.45 -7.30 -20.35
CA ALA A 34 -15.28 -8.11 -19.99
C ALA A 34 -14.07 -7.24 -19.64
N ALA A 35 -13.83 -6.18 -20.43
CA ALA A 35 -12.77 -5.22 -20.17
C ALA A 35 -13.04 -4.44 -18.87
N LEU A 36 -14.30 -4.07 -18.61
CA LEU A 36 -14.70 -3.40 -17.37
C LEU A 36 -14.48 -4.29 -16.15
N ILE A 37 -14.88 -5.57 -16.20
CA ILE A 37 -14.67 -6.53 -15.12
C ILE A 37 -13.17 -6.70 -14.82
N ALA A 38 -12.35 -6.84 -15.87
CA ALA A 38 -10.90 -6.96 -15.71
C ALA A 38 -10.28 -5.69 -15.08
N LEU A 39 -10.77 -4.51 -15.46
CA LEU A 39 -10.30 -3.24 -14.89
C LEU A 39 -10.72 -3.09 -13.43
N VAL A 40 -11.95 -3.47 -13.07
CA VAL A 40 -12.42 -3.48 -11.68
C VAL A 40 -11.57 -4.43 -10.84
N ALA A 41 -11.32 -5.65 -11.31
CA ALA A 41 -10.48 -6.61 -10.60
C ALA A 41 -9.04 -6.08 -10.38
N GLN A 42 -8.43 -5.45 -11.39
CA GLN A 42 -7.13 -4.80 -11.24
C GLN A 42 -7.15 -3.62 -10.27
N SER A 43 -8.24 -2.84 -10.26
CA SER A 43 -8.43 -1.74 -9.33
C SER A 43 -8.49 -2.25 -7.88
N ASP A 44 -9.27 -3.30 -7.64
CA ASP A 44 -9.44 -3.90 -6.31
C ASP A 44 -8.14 -4.52 -5.80
N GLU A 45 -7.38 -5.18 -6.68
CA GLU A 45 -6.06 -5.73 -6.34
C GLU A 45 -5.09 -4.60 -5.93
N LYS A 46 -5.01 -3.52 -6.73
CA LYS A 46 -4.16 -2.37 -6.41
C LYS A 46 -4.58 -1.65 -5.14
N GLN A 47 -5.88 -1.55 -4.89
CA GLN A 47 -6.41 -0.98 -3.66
C GLN A 47 -5.98 -1.80 -2.45
N THR A 48 -6.09 -3.12 -2.53
CA THR A 48 -5.65 -4.05 -1.47
C THR A 48 -4.15 -3.91 -1.20
N GLN A 49 -3.33 -3.90 -2.25
CA GLN A 49 -1.87 -3.70 -2.11
C GLN A 49 -1.53 -2.35 -1.48
N SER A 50 -2.24 -1.28 -1.87
CA SER A 50 -2.07 0.06 -1.29
C SER A 50 -2.39 0.07 0.20
N ASP A 51 -3.48 -0.58 0.60
CA ASP A 51 -3.91 -0.63 2.00
C ASP A 51 -2.94 -1.47 2.86
N GLU A 52 -2.41 -2.57 2.33
CA GLU A 52 -1.35 -3.34 2.98
C GLU A 52 -0.05 -2.53 3.14
N CYS A 53 0.39 -1.83 2.09
CA CYS A 53 1.55 -0.95 2.15
C CYS A 53 1.37 0.16 3.18
N ARG A 54 0.17 0.76 3.25
CA ARG A 54 -0.16 1.78 4.25
C ARG A 54 -0.07 1.22 5.66
N ARG A 55 -0.70 0.07 5.92
CA ARG A 55 -0.65 -0.59 7.24
C ARG A 55 0.78 -0.90 7.66
N ARG A 56 1.59 -1.45 6.75
CA ARG A 56 3.00 -1.75 7.02
C ARG A 56 3.82 -0.50 7.30
N SER A 57 3.55 0.61 6.59
CA SER A 57 4.20 1.90 6.87
C SER A 57 3.85 2.43 8.26
N GLU A 58 2.60 2.30 8.69
CA GLU A 58 2.16 2.73 10.02
C GLU A 58 2.80 1.88 11.14
N GLU A 59 2.89 0.57 10.94
CA GLU A 59 3.59 -0.35 11.84
C GLU A 59 5.07 0.03 11.99
N LEU A 60 5.77 0.23 10.86
CA LEU A 60 7.18 0.66 10.87
C LEU A 60 7.36 2.03 11.53
N LYS A 61 6.45 2.99 11.32
CA LYS A 61 6.50 4.29 12.02
C LYS A 61 6.28 4.15 13.52
N LYS A 62 5.46 3.21 13.96
CA LYS A 62 5.25 2.94 15.38
C LYS A 62 6.49 2.30 16.00
N GLU A 63 7.07 1.31 15.33
CA GLU A 63 8.30 0.66 15.76
C GLU A 63 9.47 1.64 15.82
N TYR A 64 9.64 2.46 14.79
CA TYR A 64 10.65 3.53 14.76
C TYR A 64 10.53 4.47 15.97
N ARG A 65 9.32 4.99 16.27
CA ARG A 65 9.11 5.87 17.41
C ARG A 65 9.38 5.18 18.76
N SER A 66 9.09 3.89 18.86
CA SER A 66 9.40 3.11 20.06
C SER A 66 10.92 3.00 20.25
N GLN A 67 11.63 2.57 19.20
CA GLN A 67 13.09 2.42 19.21
C GLN A 67 13.81 3.76 19.44
N GLU A 68 13.29 4.85 18.86
CA GLU A 68 13.79 6.20 19.11
C GLU A 68 13.60 6.60 20.57
N SER A 69 12.42 6.38 21.15
CA SER A 69 12.15 6.64 22.57
C SER A 69 13.07 5.84 23.49
N ASP A 70 13.27 4.55 23.21
CA ASP A 70 14.15 3.66 23.98
C ASP A 70 15.62 4.11 23.89
N THR A 71 16.05 4.52 22.71
CA THR A 71 17.40 5.06 22.47
C THR A 71 17.61 6.35 23.26
N LEU A 72 16.66 7.28 23.20
CA LEU A 72 16.72 8.54 23.97
C LEU A 72 16.73 8.29 25.47
N HIS A 73 15.93 7.33 25.95
CA HIS A 73 15.92 6.93 27.36
C HIS A 73 17.28 6.38 27.80
N ASN A 74 17.85 5.45 27.03
CA ASN A 74 19.16 4.86 27.33
C ASN A 74 20.29 5.91 27.30
N LEU A 75 20.23 6.87 26.37
CA LEU A 75 21.18 8.00 26.34
C LEU A 75 21.08 8.89 27.57
N ASP A 76 19.87 9.14 28.08
CA ASP A 76 19.67 9.90 29.33
C ASP A 76 20.24 9.14 30.55
N LEU A 77 20.03 7.83 30.62
CA LEU A 77 20.62 6.98 31.66
C LEU A 77 22.15 7.03 31.63
N ILE A 78 22.76 6.90 30.44
CA ILE A 78 24.21 7.03 30.28
C ILE A 78 24.71 8.38 30.80
N LYS A 79 24.04 9.48 30.43
CA LYS A 79 24.42 10.83 30.92
C LYS A 79 24.36 10.93 32.44
N LYS A 80 23.32 10.38 33.06
CA LYS A 80 23.16 10.35 34.53
C LYS A 80 24.27 9.53 35.19
N SER A 81 24.56 8.34 34.67
CA SER A 81 25.63 7.48 35.20
C SER A 81 27.01 8.11 35.02
N GLN A 82 27.28 8.77 33.89
CA GLN A 82 28.51 9.52 33.66
C GLN A 82 28.64 10.72 34.61
N ALA A 83 27.56 11.44 34.90
CA ALA A 83 27.57 12.52 35.89
C ALA A 83 27.90 11.98 37.29
N LYS A 84 27.28 10.84 37.68
CA LYS A 84 27.53 10.16 38.96
C LYS A 84 28.97 9.65 39.07
N LEU A 85 29.54 9.13 37.98
CA LEU A 85 30.92 8.66 37.89
C LEU A 85 31.95 9.74 38.27
N ARG A 86 31.66 11.02 38.00
CA ARG A 86 32.53 12.16 38.39
C ARG A 86 32.48 12.50 39.87
N SER A 87 31.51 11.96 40.61
CA SER A 87 31.23 12.32 42.01
C SER A 87 31.62 11.21 43.01
N VAL A 88 31.80 9.98 42.54
CA VAL A 88 32.14 8.83 43.40
C VAL A 88 33.58 8.89 43.90
N LYS A 89 33.79 8.50 45.15
CA LYS A 89 35.08 8.61 45.84
C LYS A 89 35.80 7.27 45.95
N THR A 90 35.10 6.15 45.73
CA THR A 90 35.68 4.82 45.84
C THR A 90 35.87 4.18 44.47
N ASN A 91 36.98 3.45 44.31
CA ASN A 91 37.28 2.72 43.07
C ASN A 91 36.20 1.64 42.78
N LYS A 92 35.64 1.03 43.83
CA LYS A 92 34.58 0.02 43.67
C LYS A 92 33.31 0.61 43.04
N GLU A 93 32.85 1.76 43.51
CA GLU A 93 31.69 2.46 42.93
C GLU A 93 31.96 2.94 41.51
N TYR A 94 33.18 3.43 41.26
CA TYR A 94 33.62 3.84 39.93
C TYR A 94 33.55 2.69 38.91
N GLN A 95 34.11 1.53 39.27
CA GLN A 95 34.09 0.33 38.42
C GLN A 95 32.67 -0.19 38.18
N SER A 96 31.80 -0.14 39.20
CA SER A 96 30.39 -0.53 39.04
C SER A 96 29.64 0.37 38.06
N LEU A 97 29.81 1.69 38.14
CA LEU A 97 29.17 2.64 37.24
C LEU A 97 29.69 2.55 35.81
N LEU A 98 30.99 2.28 35.62
CA LEU A 98 31.57 2.02 34.31
C LEU A 98 30.94 0.81 33.63
N LYS A 99 30.78 -0.30 34.38
CA LYS A 99 30.10 -1.49 33.85
C LYS A 99 28.65 -1.23 33.50
N GLU A 100 27.94 -0.46 34.32
CA GLU A 100 26.56 -0.06 34.05
C GLU A 100 26.45 0.76 32.76
N ILE A 101 27.37 1.70 32.53
CA ILE A 101 27.43 2.48 31.27
C ILE A 101 27.69 1.54 30.08
N ASP A 102 28.69 0.66 30.16
CA ASP A 102 28.99 -0.31 29.10
C ASP A 102 27.80 -1.22 28.77
N GLU A 103 27.05 -1.65 29.79
CA GLU A 103 25.86 -2.48 29.62
C GLU A 103 24.71 -1.72 28.93
N ILE A 104 24.53 -0.43 29.23
CA ILE A 104 23.52 0.40 28.57
C ILE A 104 23.95 0.75 27.14
N GLU A 105 25.23 1.02 26.89
CA GLU A 105 25.75 1.28 25.55
C GLU A 105 25.56 0.09 24.60
N LYS A 106 25.67 -1.14 25.12
CA LYS A 106 25.37 -2.38 24.36
C LYS A 106 23.91 -2.51 23.96
N LYS A 107 22.98 -1.77 24.58
CA LYS A 107 21.55 -1.79 24.20
C LYS A 107 21.22 -0.80 23.07
N ILE A 108 22.11 0.14 22.79
CA ILE A 108 21.95 1.13 21.72
C ILE A 108 22.70 0.71 20.44
N ARG A 109 23.80 -0.03 20.59
CA ARG A 109 24.60 -0.59 19.47
C ARG A 109 23.96 -1.80 18.83
#